data_AF-A0A2X3D4X1-F1
#
_entry.id   AF-A0A2X3D4X1-F1
#
_cell.length_a   1.000
_cell.length_b   1.000
_cell.length_c   1.000
_cell.angle_alpha   90.00
_cell.angle_beta   90.00
_cell.angle_gamma   90.00
#
_symmetry.space_group_name_H-M   'P 1'
#
loop_
_entity.id
_entity.type
_entity.pdbx_description
1 polymer ?
#
loop_
_entity_poly.entity_id
_entity_poly.type
_entity_poly.pdbx_seq_one_letter_code
_entity_poly.pdbx_strand_id
1 'polypeptide(L)'
;MTAAINTGKAYAGFRAAIDLSASILDPQALFNAYKARVVADGGTIPDESGCLARFSFLLNNGMYDRATVCAAPAFGLKVDGSGNVQTIYNLLGDAGDLIAGSQGTPPRAMTYDATARAVIIQVTSGGGRFLKSRANQVIQKGGAYLIAGRMSDLYRADNNGITAGYNINNLALAYFRTMITNNQGTTEAWRYGTRDSAWPAGTGGAIYAATSVYADYVPSAGLFKVEQGIVEGYEKGKSSATSEAAVTGKLADLSSSTTPLLIGGAQTESGVAACYGAFMDILCLHTADESDAVLASRLGM
;
A
#
# COMPACT_ATOMS: atom_id res chain seq x y z
N MET A 1 -15.39 30.99 11.65
CA MET A 1 -14.01 30.60 11.26
C MET A 1 -14.12 30.14 9.82
N THR A 2 -13.76 31.01 8.87
CA THR A 2 -14.08 30.83 7.45
C THR A 2 -12.75 30.75 6.72
N ALA A 3 -12.34 29.54 6.33
CA ALA A 3 -11.16 29.33 5.50
C ALA A 3 -11.57 29.53 4.02
N ALA A 4 -10.78 30.30 3.27
CA ALA A 4 -10.97 30.47 1.83
C ALA A 4 -9.62 30.34 1.09
N ILE A 5 -9.40 29.12 0.58
CA ILE A 5 -8.96 28.70 -0.76
C ILE A 5 -7.97 29.62 -1.52
N ASN A 6 -6.81 29.05 -1.89
CA ASN A 6 -5.96 29.55 -2.96
C ASN A 6 -6.66 29.33 -4.32
N THR A 7 -7.07 30.43 -4.97
CA THR A 7 -7.84 30.40 -6.22
C THR A 7 -6.98 30.22 -7.47
N GLY A 8 -5.66 30.10 -7.35
CA GLY A 8 -4.75 29.99 -8.50
C GLY A 8 -4.72 31.24 -9.41
N LYS A 9 -5.23 32.39 -8.92
CA LYS A 9 -5.24 33.66 -9.66
C LYS A 9 -4.18 34.61 -9.13
N ALA A 10 -3.46 35.27 -10.05
CA ALA A 10 -2.58 36.38 -9.71
C ALA A 10 -3.39 37.50 -9.02
N TYR A 11 -2.99 37.86 -7.80
CA TYR A 11 -3.62 38.96 -7.06
C TYR A 11 -3.11 40.30 -7.61
N ALA A 12 -4.00 41.05 -8.27
CA ALA A 12 -3.72 42.39 -8.81
C ALA A 12 -4.47 43.50 -8.04
N GLY A 13 -4.83 43.24 -6.78
CA GLY A 13 -5.60 44.18 -5.96
C GLY A 13 -4.73 45.26 -5.29
N PHE A 14 -5.38 46.32 -4.81
CA PHE A 14 -4.74 47.46 -4.15
C PHE A 14 -4.24 47.23 -2.72
N ARG A 15 -4.57 46.08 -2.09
CA ARG A 15 -4.13 45.77 -0.72
C ARG A 15 -2.84 44.95 -0.76
N ALA A 16 -2.04 44.98 0.30
CA ALA A 16 -0.92 44.05 0.42
C ALA A 16 -1.45 42.61 0.33
N ALA A 17 -0.83 41.79 -0.54
CA ALA A 17 -1.15 40.38 -0.62
C ALA A 17 -0.81 39.72 0.72
N ILE A 18 -1.67 38.80 1.17
CA ILE A 18 -1.36 37.96 2.32
C ILE A 18 -0.42 36.87 1.81
N ASP A 19 0.82 36.85 2.30
CA ASP A 19 1.78 35.79 2.01
C ASP A 19 1.46 34.56 2.87
N LEU A 20 0.95 33.52 2.23
CA LEU A 20 0.66 32.22 2.83
C LEU A 20 1.60 31.13 2.33
N SER A 21 2.69 31.49 1.64
CA SER A 21 3.63 30.52 1.06
C SER A 21 4.22 29.57 2.11
N ALA A 22 4.51 30.09 3.31
CA ALA A 22 4.97 29.30 4.46
C ALA A 22 3.89 28.40 5.10
N SER A 23 2.63 28.52 4.67
CA SER A 23 1.50 27.73 5.17
C SER A 23 0.98 26.69 4.17
N ILE A 24 1.64 26.55 3.02
CA ILE A 24 1.29 25.59 1.97
C ILE A 24 2.36 24.51 1.92
N LEU A 25 1.95 23.24 1.96
CA LEU A 25 2.85 22.13 1.72
C LEU A 25 3.32 22.17 0.26
N ASP A 26 4.63 22.33 0.06
CA ASP A 26 5.27 22.33 -1.26
C ASP A 26 5.82 20.93 -1.58
N PRO A 27 5.39 20.28 -2.69
CA PRO A 27 5.92 19.00 -3.11
C PRO A 27 7.46 18.97 -3.22
N GLN A 28 8.08 20.07 -3.68
CA GLN A 28 9.53 20.12 -3.86
C GLN A 28 10.25 20.17 -2.50
N ALA A 29 9.77 20.98 -1.57
CA ALA A 29 10.29 21.01 -0.20
C ALA A 29 10.16 19.65 0.51
N LEU A 30 9.00 18.98 0.39
CA LEU A 30 8.79 17.65 0.95
C LEU A 30 9.72 16.61 0.32
N PHE A 31 9.86 16.61 -1.01
CA PHE A 31 10.80 15.73 -1.70
C PHE A 31 12.24 15.96 -1.26
N ASN A 32 12.68 17.22 -1.14
CA ASN A 32 14.04 17.55 -0.69
C ASN A 32 14.31 17.05 0.73
N ALA A 33 13.36 17.24 1.66
CA ALA A 33 13.46 16.73 3.03
C ALA A 33 13.50 15.21 3.07
N TYR A 34 12.63 14.55 2.29
CA TYR A 34 12.61 13.10 2.13
C TYR A 34 13.94 12.57 1.58
N LYS A 35 14.46 13.18 0.51
CA LYS A 35 15.75 12.83 -0.11
C LYS A 35 16.90 12.94 0.88
N ALA A 36 16.96 14.04 1.64
CA ALA A 36 17.98 14.22 2.67
C ALA A 36 17.94 13.08 3.71
N ARG A 37 16.74 12.68 4.17
CA ARG A 37 16.57 11.55 5.10
C ARG A 37 17.04 10.23 4.50
N VAL A 38 16.65 9.92 3.25
CA VAL A 38 17.02 8.67 2.57
C VAL A 38 18.54 8.58 2.43
N VAL A 39 19.19 9.66 1.95
CA VAL A 39 20.64 9.69 1.75
C VAL A 39 21.40 9.63 3.07
N ALA A 40 20.92 10.30 4.12
CA ALA A 40 21.54 10.27 5.45
C ALA A 40 21.54 8.86 6.06
N ASP A 41 20.53 8.03 5.77
CA ASP A 41 20.49 6.62 6.18
C ASP A 41 21.24 5.68 5.20
N GLY A 42 21.89 6.22 4.15
CA GLY A 42 22.62 5.43 3.15
C GLY A 42 21.72 4.74 2.12
N GLY A 43 20.48 5.19 1.98
CA GLY A 43 19.57 4.77 0.92
C GLY A 43 19.79 5.51 -0.40
N THR A 44 19.06 5.07 -1.42
CA THR A 44 19.06 5.65 -2.77
C THR A 44 17.64 5.84 -3.28
N ILE A 45 17.44 6.78 -4.21
CA ILE A 45 16.15 7.02 -4.88
C ILE A 45 16.34 6.76 -6.38
N PRO A 46 16.01 5.56 -6.88
CA PRO A 46 16.19 5.21 -8.30
C PRO A 46 15.44 6.12 -9.27
N ASP A 47 14.24 6.59 -8.89
CA ASP A 47 13.40 7.48 -9.70
C ASP A 47 13.00 8.73 -8.91
N GLU A 48 13.92 9.70 -8.84
CA GLU A 48 13.66 10.98 -8.18
C GLU A 48 12.49 11.75 -8.82
N SER A 49 12.36 11.67 -10.15
CA SER A 49 11.29 12.35 -10.89
C SER A 49 9.90 11.79 -10.56
N GLY A 50 9.77 10.46 -10.55
CA GLY A 50 8.56 9.77 -10.14
C GLY A 50 8.24 9.97 -8.66
N CYS A 51 9.26 10.06 -7.81
CA CYS A 51 9.10 10.35 -6.39
C CYS A 51 8.51 11.76 -6.16
N LEU A 52 9.05 12.79 -6.81
CA LEU A 52 8.50 14.15 -6.77
C LEU A 52 7.07 14.21 -7.35
N ALA A 53 6.82 13.49 -8.44
CA ALA A 53 5.48 13.36 -9.00
C ALA A 53 4.49 12.70 -8.01
N ARG A 54 4.94 11.73 -7.20
CA ARG A 54 4.12 11.11 -6.15
C ARG A 54 3.79 12.09 -5.03
N PHE A 55 4.74 12.92 -4.57
CA PHE A 55 4.42 14.00 -3.62
C PHE A 55 3.38 14.97 -4.19
N SER A 56 3.56 15.38 -5.45
CA SER A 56 2.62 16.26 -6.15
C SER A 56 1.23 15.63 -6.25
N PHE A 57 1.15 14.35 -6.60
CA PHE A 57 -0.11 13.60 -6.66
C PHE A 57 -0.80 13.55 -5.29
N LEU A 58 -0.09 13.24 -4.21
CA LEU A 58 -0.68 13.15 -2.88
C LEU A 58 -1.21 14.50 -2.39
N LEU A 59 -0.48 15.59 -2.62
CA LEU A 59 -0.88 16.93 -2.20
C LEU A 59 -2.04 17.47 -3.03
N ASN A 60 -1.94 17.37 -4.37
CA ASN A 60 -2.94 17.93 -5.28
C ASN A 60 -4.31 17.24 -5.16
N ASN A 61 -4.35 16.00 -4.68
CA ASN A 61 -5.57 15.24 -4.46
C ASN A 61 -5.96 15.14 -2.97
N GLY A 62 -5.33 15.92 -2.08
CA GLY A 62 -5.67 15.93 -0.65
C GLY A 62 -5.51 14.57 0.05
N MET A 63 -4.63 13.72 -0.47
CA MET A 63 -4.37 12.37 0.06
C MET A 63 -3.24 12.36 1.08
N TYR A 64 -2.33 13.33 1.05
CA TYR A 64 -1.12 13.35 1.87
C TYR A 64 -1.40 13.15 3.37
N ASP A 65 -2.35 13.93 3.93
CA ASP A 65 -2.70 13.86 5.37
C ASP A 65 -3.53 12.62 5.73
N ARG A 66 -4.12 11.95 4.73
CA ARG A 66 -4.95 10.76 4.92
C ARG A 66 -4.18 9.47 4.69
N ALA A 67 -2.99 9.57 4.10
CA ALA A 67 -2.14 8.44 3.82
C ALA A 67 -1.42 7.98 5.10
N THR A 68 -1.32 6.67 5.28
CA THR A 68 -0.60 6.05 6.39
C THR A 68 0.69 5.41 5.93
N VAL A 69 0.66 4.81 4.73
CA VAL A 69 1.83 4.32 4.04
C VAL A 69 1.75 4.73 2.58
N CYS A 70 2.82 5.30 2.05
CA CYS A 70 3.05 5.46 0.63
C CYS A 70 4.51 5.10 0.35
N ALA A 71 4.74 3.93 -0.24
CA ALA A 71 6.08 3.38 -0.42
C ALA A 71 6.18 2.64 -1.76
N ALA A 72 7.28 2.89 -2.48
CA ALA A 72 7.65 2.15 -3.67
C ALA A 72 9.17 2.00 -3.70
N PRO A 73 9.74 0.84 -4.04
CA PRO A 73 11.19 0.67 -4.11
C PRO A 73 11.88 1.69 -5.03
N ALA A 74 11.22 2.06 -6.13
CA ALA A 74 11.70 3.10 -7.05
C ALA A 74 11.88 4.48 -6.41
N PHE A 75 11.17 4.77 -5.32
CA PHE A 75 11.17 6.08 -4.67
C PHE A 75 12.09 6.13 -3.46
N GLY A 76 12.70 5.01 -3.07
CA GLY A 76 13.58 4.98 -1.92
C GLY A 76 13.83 3.56 -1.45
N LEU A 77 15.07 3.10 -1.50
CA LEU A 77 15.47 1.85 -0.91
C LEU A 77 16.90 1.90 -0.34
N LYS A 78 17.16 1.04 0.64
CA LYS A 78 18.49 0.74 1.17
C LYS A 78 18.76 -0.75 1.02
N VAL A 79 19.96 -1.07 0.56
CA VAL A 79 20.44 -2.45 0.38
C VAL A 79 21.67 -2.71 1.24
N ASP A 80 21.89 -3.96 1.62
CA ASP A 80 23.11 -4.41 2.28
C ASP A 80 24.27 -4.59 1.27
N GLY A 81 25.46 -4.91 1.76
CA GLY A 81 26.64 -5.14 0.91
C GLY A 81 26.52 -6.34 -0.05
N SER A 82 25.50 -7.18 0.12
CA SER A 82 25.17 -8.32 -0.75
C SER A 82 23.99 -8.01 -1.69
N GLY A 83 23.51 -6.76 -1.72
CA GLY A 83 22.39 -6.34 -2.55
C GLY A 83 21.01 -6.74 -2.03
N ASN A 84 20.89 -7.23 -0.79
CA ASN A 84 19.58 -7.50 -0.19
C ASN A 84 18.95 -6.21 0.31
N VAL A 85 17.68 -6.01 0.02
CA VAL A 85 16.88 -4.89 0.53
C VAL A 85 16.78 -4.98 2.05
N GLN A 86 17.11 -3.87 2.71
CA GLN A 86 16.97 -3.66 4.16
C GLN A 86 15.77 -2.78 4.47
N THR A 87 15.55 -1.74 3.66
CA THR A 87 14.49 -0.74 3.87
C THR A 87 13.92 -0.30 2.53
N ILE A 88 12.61 -0.13 2.45
CA ILE A 88 11.94 0.70 1.44
C ILE A 88 11.30 1.86 2.18
N TYR A 89 11.66 3.08 1.79
CA TYR A 89 11.31 4.27 2.54
C TYR A 89 9.86 4.71 2.25
N ASN A 90 9.16 5.10 3.30
CA ASN A 90 7.82 5.65 3.23
C ASN A 90 7.90 7.17 3.05
N LEU A 91 7.09 7.73 2.14
CA LEU A 91 7.14 9.16 1.81
C LEU A 91 6.70 10.07 2.98
N LEU A 92 5.96 9.53 3.94
CA LEU A 92 5.26 10.32 4.98
C LEU A 92 5.99 10.36 6.33
N GLY A 93 7.11 9.65 6.46
CA GLY A 93 7.83 9.51 7.73
C GLY A 93 8.36 8.10 7.97
N ASP A 94 9.23 7.96 8.97
CA ASP A 94 10.00 6.73 9.24
C ASP A 94 9.15 5.60 9.83
N ALA A 95 8.09 5.93 10.56
CA ALA A 95 7.16 4.97 11.15
C ALA A 95 6.58 4.01 10.10
N GLY A 96 6.31 4.50 8.89
CA GLY A 96 5.77 3.72 7.77
C GLY A 96 6.84 3.03 6.91
N ASP A 97 8.14 3.25 7.16
CA ASP A 97 9.21 2.62 6.38
C ASP A 97 9.07 1.10 6.44
N LEU A 98 9.23 0.43 5.30
CA LEU A 98 9.14 -1.02 5.20
C LEU A 98 10.52 -1.61 5.42
N ILE A 99 10.75 -2.21 6.59
CA ILE A 99 11.99 -2.87 6.97
C ILE A 99 11.96 -4.37 6.66
N ALA A 100 13.12 -4.93 6.35
CA ALA A 100 13.28 -6.37 6.11
C ALA A 100 13.08 -7.17 7.40
N GLY A 101 12.09 -8.07 7.39
CA GLY A 101 11.99 -9.20 8.31
C GLY A 101 12.62 -10.45 7.70
N SER A 102 12.99 -11.43 8.54
CA SER A 102 13.56 -12.70 8.09
C SER A 102 13.06 -13.87 8.92
N GLN A 103 12.93 -15.03 8.27
CA GLN A 103 12.67 -16.32 8.91
C GLN A 103 13.52 -17.42 8.26
N GLY A 104 13.89 -18.44 9.03
CA GLY A 104 14.79 -19.51 8.60
C GLY A 104 16.26 -19.06 8.45
N THR A 105 17.17 -20.05 8.29
CA THR A 105 18.62 -19.81 8.32
C THR A 105 19.34 -20.66 7.26
N PRO A 106 20.11 -20.05 6.31
CA PRO A 106 20.10 -18.63 5.98
C PRO A 106 18.81 -18.25 5.23
N PRO A 107 18.27 -17.05 5.43
CA PRO A 107 17.08 -16.62 4.70
C PRO A 107 17.40 -16.38 3.22
N ARG A 108 16.42 -16.60 2.35
CA ARG A 108 16.55 -16.29 0.92
C ARG A 108 16.79 -14.81 0.67
N ALA A 109 17.43 -14.51 -0.46
CA ALA A 109 17.69 -13.16 -0.89
C ALA A 109 16.39 -12.39 -1.16
N MET A 110 16.40 -11.09 -0.88
CA MET A 110 15.33 -10.17 -1.25
C MET A 110 15.98 -9.01 -1.99
N THR A 111 15.91 -9.02 -3.31
CA THR A 111 16.70 -8.15 -4.18
C THR A 111 15.82 -7.15 -4.93
N TYR A 112 16.40 -6.03 -5.32
CA TYR A 112 15.73 -5.04 -6.17
C TYR A 112 15.99 -5.35 -7.64
N ASP A 113 14.92 -5.52 -8.43
CA ASP A 113 14.96 -5.54 -9.88
C ASP A 113 14.82 -4.11 -10.40
N ALA A 114 15.90 -3.55 -10.93
CA ALA A 114 15.91 -2.20 -11.48
C ALA A 114 15.09 -2.04 -12.77
N THR A 115 14.89 -3.12 -13.53
CA THR A 115 14.11 -3.10 -14.78
C THR A 115 12.63 -3.02 -14.45
N ALA A 116 12.15 -3.92 -13.59
CA ALA A 116 10.77 -3.89 -13.10
C ALA A 116 10.53 -2.79 -12.07
N ARG A 117 11.60 -2.21 -11.51
CA ARG A 117 11.57 -1.28 -10.38
C ARG A 117 10.81 -1.84 -9.17
N ALA A 118 10.97 -3.14 -8.93
CA ALA A 118 10.25 -3.90 -7.92
C ALA A 118 11.23 -4.68 -7.03
N VAL A 119 10.80 -5.02 -5.82
CA VAL A 119 11.56 -5.88 -4.90
C VAL A 119 11.03 -7.29 -4.96
N ILE A 120 11.92 -8.22 -5.27
CA ILE A 120 11.64 -9.65 -5.34
C ILE A 120 11.67 -10.22 -3.92
N ILE A 121 10.57 -10.86 -3.53
CA ILE A 121 10.36 -11.46 -2.21
C ILE A 121 10.10 -12.95 -2.39
N GLN A 122 10.96 -13.77 -1.79
CA GLN A 122 10.83 -15.22 -1.81
C GLN A 122 10.86 -15.79 -0.40
N VAL A 123 9.78 -16.47 -0.01
CA VAL A 123 9.64 -17.22 1.23
C VAL A 123 9.32 -18.67 0.89
N THR A 124 10.06 -19.59 1.49
CA THR A 124 9.87 -21.04 1.32
C THR A 124 9.75 -21.72 2.68
N SER A 125 9.51 -23.04 2.71
CA SER A 125 9.56 -23.82 3.95
C SER A 125 10.90 -23.72 4.69
N GLY A 126 11.99 -23.52 3.95
CA GLY A 126 13.33 -23.29 4.52
C GLY A 126 13.58 -21.86 5.02
N GLY A 127 12.60 -20.96 4.87
CA GLY A 127 12.72 -19.55 5.23
C GLY A 127 12.77 -18.59 4.06
N GLY A 128 12.92 -17.31 4.38
CA GLY A 128 12.90 -16.18 3.45
C GLY A 128 12.94 -14.84 4.17
N ARG A 129 12.99 -13.77 3.37
CA ARG A 129 12.81 -12.39 3.84
C ARG A 129 11.45 -11.87 3.40
N PHE A 130 10.91 -10.94 4.15
CA PHE A 130 9.66 -10.23 3.88
C PHE A 130 9.79 -8.78 4.33
N LEU A 131 8.80 -7.94 4.03
CA LEU A 131 8.80 -6.55 4.46
C LEU A 131 7.76 -6.33 5.55
N LYS A 132 8.09 -5.49 6.53
CA LYS A 132 7.22 -5.08 7.62
C LYS A 132 7.36 -3.58 7.86
N SER A 133 6.28 -2.85 8.12
CA SER A 133 6.41 -1.45 8.55
C SER A 133 7.16 -1.34 9.88
N ARG A 134 8.01 -0.33 10.00
CA ARG A 134 8.85 -0.07 11.17
C ARG A 134 8.03 0.04 12.45
N ALA A 135 6.90 0.74 12.38
CA ALA A 135 5.94 0.86 13.46
C ALA A 135 4.57 0.29 13.09
N ASN A 136 3.69 0.15 14.07
CA ASN A 136 2.28 -0.15 13.84
C ASN A 136 1.63 1.02 13.10
N GLN A 137 0.81 0.70 12.10
CA GLN A 137 0.13 1.70 11.29
C GLN A 137 -1.34 1.76 11.66
N VAL A 138 -1.91 2.96 11.54
CA VAL A 138 -3.37 3.13 11.55
C VAL A 138 -3.92 2.56 10.24
N ILE A 139 -4.98 1.77 10.34
CA ILE A 139 -5.64 1.17 9.17
C ILE A 139 -6.85 2.00 8.76
N GLN A 140 -7.65 2.42 9.74
CA GLN A 140 -8.93 3.09 9.54
C GLN A 140 -9.08 4.24 10.53
N LYS A 141 -9.57 5.38 10.05
CA LYS A 141 -10.17 6.45 10.88
C LYS A 141 -11.55 6.86 10.39
N GLY A 142 -11.80 6.77 9.07
CA GLY A 142 -13.09 7.11 8.48
C GLY A 142 -14.06 5.93 8.38
N GLY A 143 -15.26 6.20 7.85
CA GLY A 143 -16.22 5.15 7.47
C GLY A 143 -15.83 4.36 6.22
N ALA A 144 -14.80 4.80 5.51
CA ALA A 144 -14.14 4.04 4.46
C ALA A 144 -12.63 4.31 4.46
N TYR A 145 -11.86 3.31 4.06
CA TYR A 145 -10.40 3.34 3.94
C TYR A 145 -9.96 2.64 2.66
N LEU A 146 -8.70 2.80 2.27
CA LEU A 146 -8.23 2.35 0.96
C LEU A 146 -6.84 1.70 1.03
N ILE A 147 -6.66 0.66 0.21
CA ILE A 147 -5.35 0.11 -0.15
C ILE A 147 -5.24 0.13 -1.67
N ALA A 148 -4.22 0.77 -2.21
CA ALA A 148 -3.84 0.70 -3.61
C ALA A 148 -2.42 0.16 -3.73
N GLY A 149 -2.10 -0.48 -4.85
CA GLY A 149 -0.76 -1.02 -5.02
C GLY A 149 -0.56 -1.75 -6.32
N ARG A 150 0.67 -2.27 -6.47
CA ARG A 150 1.11 -3.07 -7.62
C ARG A 150 2.04 -4.16 -7.14
N MET A 151 1.70 -5.40 -7.48
CA MET A 151 2.50 -6.58 -7.19
C MET A 151 2.46 -7.56 -8.37
N SER A 152 3.35 -8.54 -8.35
CA SER A 152 3.40 -9.64 -9.30
C SER A 152 3.68 -10.94 -8.54
N ASP A 153 3.04 -12.01 -8.97
CA ASP A 153 3.36 -13.38 -8.62
C ASP A 153 4.35 -13.95 -9.66
N LEU A 154 5.56 -14.24 -9.19
CA LEU A 154 6.68 -14.68 -10.03
C LEU A 154 6.71 -16.20 -10.21
N TYR A 155 5.88 -16.97 -9.50
CA TYR A 155 5.89 -18.42 -9.58
C TYR A 155 4.49 -19.03 -9.76
N ARG A 156 4.04 -19.00 -11.02
CA ARG A 156 2.69 -19.39 -11.45
C ARG A 156 2.36 -20.89 -11.36
N ALA A 157 3.30 -21.70 -10.87
CA ALA A 157 3.17 -23.15 -10.80
C ALA A 157 2.87 -23.65 -9.37
N ASP A 158 2.84 -22.76 -8.38
CA ASP A 158 2.40 -23.10 -7.03
C ASP A 158 0.96 -22.64 -6.75
N ASN A 159 0.55 -22.77 -5.50
CA ASN A 159 -0.71 -22.25 -4.98
C ASN A 159 -0.46 -21.13 -3.97
N ASN A 160 0.63 -20.41 -4.14
CA ASN A 160 0.97 -19.26 -3.32
C ASN A 160 0.72 -17.99 -4.12
N GLY A 161 0.77 -16.87 -3.43
CA GLY A 161 0.77 -15.56 -4.05
C GLY A 161 1.52 -14.60 -3.15
N ILE A 162 1.52 -13.32 -3.53
CA ILE A 162 2.07 -12.25 -2.70
C ILE A 162 0.93 -11.41 -2.15
N THR A 163 1.03 -11.06 -0.87
CA THR A 163 0.04 -10.29 -0.12
C THR A 163 0.73 -9.12 0.56
N ALA A 164 0.10 -7.95 0.49
CA ALA A 164 0.42 -6.77 1.27
C ALA A 164 -0.80 -6.43 2.14
N GLY A 165 -0.63 -6.29 3.44
CA GLY A 165 -1.76 -5.94 4.29
C GLY A 165 -1.55 -6.08 5.78
N TYR A 166 -2.67 -5.98 6.48
CA TYR A 166 -2.77 -5.95 7.92
C TYR A 166 -3.35 -7.27 8.42
N ASN A 167 -2.60 -7.90 9.33
CA ASN A 167 -3.02 -9.08 10.04
C ASN A 167 -3.23 -8.74 11.52
N ILE A 168 -4.35 -9.20 12.07
CA ILE A 168 -4.67 -9.07 13.49
C ILE A 168 -5.17 -10.42 13.97
N ASN A 169 -4.56 -10.95 15.04
CA ASN A 169 -4.87 -12.28 15.58
C ASN A 169 -4.87 -13.39 14.51
N ASN A 170 -3.82 -13.40 13.67
CA ASN A 170 -3.61 -14.36 12.59
C ASN A 170 -4.66 -14.33 11.48
N LEU A 171 -5.42 -13.24 11.42
CA LEU A 171 -6.48 -13.04 10.46
C LEU A 171 -6.18 -11.85 9.56
N ALA A 172 -6.23 -12.07 8.25
CA ALA A 172 -6.12 -11.00 7.27
C ALA A 172 -7.39 -10.12 7.34
N LEU A 173 -7.26 -8.88 7.81
CA LEU A 173 -8.37 -7.95 8.03
C LEU A 173 -8.40 -6.79 7.04
N ALA A 174 -7.30 -6.45 6.40
CA ALA A 174 -7.29 -5.47 5.31
C ALA A 174 -6.07 -5.75 4.46
N TYR A 175 -6.27 -6.33 3.28
CA TYR A 175 -5.16 -6.78 2.45
C TYR A 175 -5.41 -6.60 0.96
N PHE A 176 -4.30 -6.58 0.24
CA PHE A 176 -4.15 -6.64 -1.21
C PHE A 176 -3.34 -7.89 -1.55
N ARG A 177 -3.81 -8.71 -2.49
CA ARG A 177 -3.13 -9.93 -2.96
C ARG A 177 -3.05 -9.99 -4.48
N THR A 178 -1.96 -10.54 -4.98
CA THR A 178 -1.78 -10.97 -6.38
C THR A 178 -1.41 -12.45 -6.38
N MET A 179 -2.08 -13.26 -7.21
CA MET A 179 -1.94 -14.72 -7.17
C MET A 179 -2.35 -15.36 -8.51
N ILE A 180 -1.54 -16.27 -9.01
CA ILE A 180 -1.92 -17.19 -10.09
C ILE A 180 -1.53 -18.61 -9.74
N THR A 181 -2.53 -19.50 -9.67
CA THR A 181 -2.28 -20.90 -9.32
C THR A 181 -1.96 -21.74 -10.54
N ASN A 182 -1.33 -22.89 -10.29
CA ASN A 182 -1.27 -23.96 -11.28
C ASN A 182 -2.68 -24.30 -11.81
N ASN A 183 -2.78 -24.66 -13.08
CA ASN A 183 -4.02 -24.88 -13.83
C ASN A 183 -5.00 -23.69 -13.85
N GLN A 184 -4.57 -22.48 -13.47
CA GLN A 184 -5.38 -21.26 -13.52
C GLN A 184 -6.68 -21.32 -12.67
N GLY A 185 -6.69 -22.15 -11.61
CA GLY A 185 -7.83 -22.22 -10.67
C GLY A 185 -8.06 -20.93 -9.87
N THR A 186 -7.04 -20.09 -9.71
CA THR A 186 -7.14 -18.71 -9.24
C THR A 186 -6.24 -17.84 -10.10
N THR A 187 -6.79 -16.74 -10.61
CA THR A 187 -6.13 -15.82 -11.56
C THR A 187 -6.44 -14.38 -11.18
N GLU A 188 -5.73 -13.89 -10.18
CA GLU A 188 -5.97 -12.58 -9.57
C GLU A 188 -4.79 -11.66 -9.86
N ALA A 189 -4.96 -10.72 -10.79
CA ALA A 189 -4.05 -9.57 -10.88
C ALA A 189 -4.08 -8.78 -9.56
N TRP A 190 -5.28 -8.65 -9.00
CA TRP A 190 -5.49 -8.12 -7.66
C TRP A 190 -6.71 -8.73 -6.98
N ARG A 191 -6.64 -8.83 -5.65
CA ARG A 191 -7.74 -9.09 -4.72
C ARG A 191 -7.58 -8.15 -3.53
N TYR A 192 -8.67 -7.48 -3.15
CA TYR A 192 -8.77 -6.72 -1.90
C TYR A 192 -9.74 -7.41 -0.97
N GLY A 193 -9.32 -7.65 0.28
CA GLY A 193 -10.15 -8.45 1.21
C GLY A 193 -10.03 -8.05 2.67
N THR A 194 -11.08 -8.40 3.40
CA THR A 194 -11.32 -8.10 4.81
C THR A 194 -12.29 -9.15 5.42
N ARG A 195 -12.86 -8.83 6.57
CA ARG A 195 -13.91 -9.60 7.25
C ARG A 195 -15.15 -8.76 7.49
N ASP A 196 -16.27 -9.41 7.72
CA ASP A 196 -17.47 -8.76 8.22
C ASP A 196 -17.38 -8.41 9.72
N SER A 197 -18.37 -7.66 10.20
CA SER A 197 -18.41 -7.13 11.57
C SER A 197 -18.75 -8.16 12.66
N ALA A 198 -18.80 -9.46 12.34
CA ALA A 198 -18.83 -10.47 13.41
C ALA A 198 -17.47 -10.58 14.13
N TRP A 199 -16.39 -10.08 13.52
CA TRP A 199 -15.13 -9.78 14.21
C TRP A 199 -15.26 -8.47 15.04
N PRO A 200 -14.70 -8.36 16.26
CA PRO A 200 -13.78 -9.30 16.93
C PRO A 200 -14.44 -10.36 17.81
N ALA A 201 -15.78 -10.38 17.93
CA ALA A 201 -16.48 -11.38 18.74
C ALA A 201 -16.25 -12.82 18.22
N GLY A 202 -16.02 -12.97 16.92
CA GLY A 202 -15.54 -14.19 16.27
C GLY A 202 -14.53 -13.90 15.16
N THR A 203 -14.46 -14.78 14.17
CA THR A 203 -13.54 -14.64 13.02
C THR A 203 -14.10 -13.79 11.88
N GLY A 204 -15.42 -13.59 11.81
CA GLY A 204 -16.06 -12.88 10.70
C GLY A 204 -16.02 -13.62 9.36
N GLY A 205 -17.07 -13.43 8.55
CA GLY A 205 -17.13 -13.92 7.17
C GLY A 205 -16.10 -13.21 6.29
N ALA A 206 -15.51 -13.93 5.34
CA ALA A 206 -14.57 -13.33 4.38
C ALA A 206 -15.32 -12.44 3.38
N ILE A 207 -14.88 -11.19 3.22
CA ILE A 207 -15.41 -10.25 2.23
C ILE A 207 -14.25 -9.82 1.33
N TYR A 208 -14.42 -9.92 0.02
CA TYR A 208 -13.38 -9.52 -0.93
C TYR A 208 -13.93 -9.16 -2.31
N ALA A 209 -13.20 -8.30 -3.01
CA ALA A 209 -13.36 -8.02 -4.43
C ALA A 209 -12.08 -8.43 -5.16
N ALA A 210 -12.19 -9.08 -6.32
CA ALA A 210 -11.03 -9.56 -7.07
C ALA A 210 -11.30 -9.60 -8.57
N THR A 211 -10.22 -9.50 -9.34
CA THR A 211 -10.24 -9.85 -10.77
C THR A 211 -10.16 -11.36 -10.97
N SER A 212 -10.68 -11.83 -12.10
CA SER A 212 -10.53 -13.21 -12.58
C SER A 212 -9.52 -13.36 -13.72
N VAL A 213 -8.80 -12.30 -14.08
CA VAL A 213 -7.73 -12.34 -15.09
C VAL A 213 -6.44 -11.86 -14.44
N TYR A 214 -5.37 -12.64 -14.63
CA TYR A 214 -4.06 -12.33 -14.08
C TYR A 214 -3.24 -11.47 -15.05
N ALA A 215 -2.61 -10.42 -14.52
CA ALA A 215 -1.56 -9.66 -15.17
C ALA A 215 -0.61 -9.09 -14.09
N ASP A 216 0.67 -8.99 -14.42
CA ASP A 216 1.69 -8.47 -13.52
C ASP A 216 1.53 -6.95 -13.33
N TYR A 217 1.70 -6.49 -12.09
CA TYR A 217 1.81 -5.07 -11.74
C TYR A 217 0.62 -4.19 -12.17
N VAL A 218 -0.58 -4.77 -12.25
CA VAL A 218 -1.79 -4.02 -12.57
C VAL A 218 -2.02 -2.93 -11.51
N PRO A 219 -2.08 -1.64 -11.90
CA PRO A 219 -2.47 -0.57 -10.99
C PRO A 219 -3.92 -0.77 -10.56
N SER A 220 -4.13 -0.92 -9.25
CA SER A 220 -5.45 -1.14 -8.68
C SER A 220 -5.61 -0.49 -7.31
N ALA A 221 -6.86 -0.32 -6.89
CA ALA A 221 -7.22 0.15 -5.56
C ALA A 221 -8.45 -0.60 -5.02
N GLY A 222 -8.44 -0.91 -3.73
CA GLY A 222 -9.58 -1.43 -2.98
C GLY A 222 -10.10 -0.37 -2.01
N LEU A 223 -11.36 0.03 -2.17
CA LEU A 223 -12.08 0.90 -1.26
C LEU A 223 -12.94 0.05 -0.33
N PHE A 224 -12.67 0.11 0.96
CA PHE A 224 -13.37 -0.65 1.99
C PHE A 224 -14.44 0.24 2.62
N LYS A 225 -15.72 0.03 2.28
CA LYS A 225 -16.84 0.85 2.76
C LYS A 225 -17.47 0.18 3.97
N VAL A 226 -17.03 0.57 5.17
CA VAL A 226 -17.29 -0.16 6.42
C VAL A 226 -18.77 -0.25 6.75
N GLU A 227 -19.45 0.89 6.75
CA GLU A 227 -20.90 0.98 7.06
C GLU A 227 -21.80 0.38 5.98
N GLN A 228 -21.28 0.20 4.76
CA GLN A 228 -22.00 -0.44 3.65
C GLN A 228 -21.73 -1.95 3.58
N GLY A 229 -20.75 -2.45 4.33
CA GLY A 229 -20.43 -3.87 4.35
C GLY A 229 -19.85 -4.40 3.04
N ILE A 230 -19.21 -3.54 2.21
CA ILE A 230 -18.68 -3.93 0.89
C ILE A 230 -17.25 -3.47 0.66
N VAL A 231 -16.54 -4.22 -0.19
CA VAL A 231 -15.25 -3.83 -0.77
C VAL A 231 -15.45 -3.59 -2.26
N GLU A 232 -15.01 -2.44 -2.76
CA GLU A 232 -15.01 -2.11 -4.18
C GLU A 232 -13.59 -2.08 -4.71
N GLY A 233 -13.33 -2.83 -5.77
CA GLY A 233 -12.06 -2.88 -6.48
C GLY A 233 -12.09 -2.05 -7.76
N TYR A 234 -11.08 -1.19 -7.90
CA TYR A 234 -10.91 -0.28 -9.03
C TYR A 234 -9.64 -0.62 -9.79
N GLU A 235 -9.71 -0.52 -11.12
CA GLU A 235 -8.56 -0.66 -12.02
C GLU A 235 -8.60 0.44 -13.07
N LYS A 236 -7.46 1.08 -13.36
CA LYS A 236 -7.33 2.13 -14.39
C LYS A 236 -8.35 3.28 -14.21
N GLY A 237 -8.73 3.55 -12.96
CA GLY A 237 -9.71 4.57 -12.58
C GLY A 237 -11.15 4.26 -12.96
N LYS A 238 -11.52 2.98 -12.97
CA LYS A 238 -12.91 2.53 -13.09
C LYS A 238 -13.18 1.45 -12.05
N SER A 239 -14.42 1.37 -11.56
CA SER A 239 -14.85 0.23 -10.76
C SER A 239 -14.84 -1.02 -11.64
N SER A 240 -14.23 -2.08 -11.13
CA SER A 240 -13.97 -3.33 -11.87
C SER A 240 -14.56 -4.54 -11.17
N ALA A 241 -14.64 -4.53 -9.84
CA ALA A 241 -15.29 -5.57 -9.06
C ALA A 241 -15.90 -4.99 -7.78
N THR A 242 -16.96 -5.62 -7.28
CA THR A 242 -17.55 -5.31 -5.98
C THR A 242 -17.78 -6.62 -5.26
N SER A 243 -17.48 -6.67 -3.97
CA SER A 243 -17.75 -7.85 -3.17
C SER A 243 -19.26 -8.06 -3.00
N GLU A 244 -19.65 -9.27 -2.64
CA GLU A 244 -20.95 -9.47 -2.00
C GLU A 244 -21.04 -8.62 -0.72
N ALA A 245 -22.26 -8.25 -0.35
CA ALA A 245 -22.51 -7.53 0.90
C ALA A 245 -22.24 -8.44 2.11
N ALA A 246 -21.63 -7.87 3.15
CA ALA A 246 -21.43 -8.54 4.41
C ALA A 246 -22.77 -9.00 5.01
N VAL A 247 -22.83 -10.25 5.47
CA VAL A 247 -24.04 -10.84 6.07
C VAL A 247 -24.48 -10.05 7.31
N THR A 248 -23.54 -9.49 8.06
CA THR A 248 -23.81 -8.65 9.24
C THR A 248 -24.20 -7.21 8.87
N GLY A 249 -24.16 -6.84 7.60
CA GLY A 249 -24.42 -5.48 7.09
C GLY A 249 -23.24 -4.52 7.19
N LYS A 250 -22.12 -4.90 7.81
CA LYS A 250 -20.92 -4.05 7.98
C LYS A 250 -19.64 -4.85 7.82
N LEU A 251 -18.56 -4.17 7.43
CA LEU A 251 -17.21 -4.71 7.52
C LEU A 251 -16.71 -4.68 8.97
N ALA A 252 -15.67 -5.46 9.27
CA ALA A 252 -14.95 -5.38 10.53
C ALA A 252 -14.45 -3.94 10.78
N ASP A 253 -14.69 -3.43 11.99
CA ASP A 253 -14.25 -2.10 12.39
C ASP A 253 -12.80 -2.15 12.89
N LEU A 254 -11.91 -1.49 12.16
CA LEU A 254 -10.47 -1.45 12.44
C LEU A 254 -10.03 -0.11 13.05
N SER A 255 -10.98 0.77 13.40
CA SER A 255 -10.69 2.14 13.86
C SER A 255 -9.89 2.21 15.17
N SER A 256 -10.00 1.20 16.03
CA SER A 256 -9.26 1.06 17.28
C SER A 256 -7.96 0.25 17.15
N SER A 257 -7.65 -0.23 15.95
CA SER A 257 -6.54 -1.14 15.70
C SER A 257 -5.36 -0.43 15.05
N THR A 258 -4.16 -0.71 15.56
CA THR A 258 -2.91 -0.39 14.89
C THR A 258 -2.05 -1.64 14.83
N THR A 259 -1.62 -2.04 13.64
CA THR A 259 -0.82 -3.24 13.41
C THR A 259 0.23 -2.95 12.33
N PRO A 260 1.36 -3.65 12.29
CA PRO A 260 2.31 -3.49 11.20
C PRO A 260 1.68 -3.86 9.84
N LEU A 261 1.96 -3.05 8.82
CA LEU A 261 1.78 -3.45 7.42
C LEU A 261 2.86 -4.48 7.08
N LEU A 262 2.49 -5.53 6.36
CA LEU A 262 3.39 -6.62 6.03
C LEU A 262 3.23 -7.00 4.56
N ILE A 263 4.34 -7.28 3.89
CA ILE A 263 4.39 -7.65 2.47
C ILE A 263 5.23 -8.91 2.29
N GLY A 264 4.62 -9.95 1.73
CA GLY A 264 5.20 -11.28 1.56
C GLY A 264 4.10 -12.31 1.30
N GLY A 265 4.26 -13.53 1.83
CA GLY A 265 3.19 -14.52 1.82
C GLY A 265 2.06 -14.18 2.79
N ALA A 266 1.01 -14.98 2.78
CA ALA A 266 -0.06 -14.88 3.78
C ALA A 266 0.53 -15.03 5.20
N GLN A 267 0.12 -14.17 6.12
CA GLN A 267 0.60 -14.26 7.49
C GLN A 267 -0.15 -15.32 8.29
N THR A 268 0.60 -16.04 9.12
CA THR A 268 0.13 -17.14 9.96
C THR A 268 0.75 -17.03 11.35
N GLU A 269 0.26 -17.83 12.29
CA GLU A 269 0.86 -17.94 13.64
C GLU A 269 2.35 -18.28 13.61
N SER A 270 2.76 -19.08 12.63
CA SER A 270 4.14 -19.56 12.48
C SER A 270 5.03 -18.62 11.66
N GLY A 271 4.53 -17.43 11.29
CA GLY A 271 5.26 -16.44 10.49
C GLY A 271 4.63 -16.20 9.12
N VAL A 272 5.45 -15.84 8.13
CA VAL A 272 5.01 -15.53 6.78
C VAL A 272 4.99 -16.82 5.95
N ALA A 273 3.86 -17.13 5.31
CA ALA A 273 3.72 -18.30 4.46
C ALA A 273 4.63 -18.21 3.22
N ALA A 274 4.74 -19.33 2.51
CA ALA A 274 5.50 -19.37 1.28
C ALA A 274 4.93 -18.39 0.24
N CYS A 275 5.83 -17.74 -0.50
CA CYS A 275 5.50 -16.88 -1.62
C CYS A 275 6.71 -16.74 -2.53
N TYR A 276 6.46 -16.43 -3.79
CA TYR A 276 7.49 -15.90 -4.68
C TYR A 276 6.86 -14.81 -5.54
N GLY A 277 7.05 -13.55 -5.15
CA GLY A 277 6.46 -12.42 -5.84
C GLY A 277 7.36 -11.20 -5.87
N ALA A 278 6.88 -10.15 -6.50
CA ALA A 278 7.53 -8.86 -6.58
C ALA A 278 6.60 -7.74 -6.09
N PHE A 279 7.14 -6.87 -5.24
CA PHE A 279 6.48 -5.70 -4.70
C PHE A 279 6.95 -4.42 -5.42
N MET A 280 6.02 -3.67 -6.01
CA MET A 280 6.35 -2.47 -6.79
C MET A 280 5.83 -1.18 -6.15
N ASP A 281 4.64 -1.18 -5.55
CA ASP A 281 4.02 0.06 -5.03
C ASP A 281 2.93 -0.25 -4.01
N ILE A 282 2.79 0.62 -3.01
CA ILE A 282 1.63 0.65 -2.10
C ILE A 282 1.28 2.06 -1.67
N LEU A 283 -0.03 2.31 -1.57
CA LEU A 283 -0.63 3.48 -0.95
C LEU A 283 -1.79 3.01 -0.05
N CYS A 284 -1.71 3.30 1.24
CA CYS A 284 -2.78 3.07 2.20
C CYS A 284 -3.33 4.40 2.68
N LEU A 285 -4.65 4.59 2.62
CA LEU A 285 -5.34 5.74 3.18
C LEU A 285 -6.24 5.30 4.34
N HIS A 286 -6.15 5.95 5.49
CA HIS A 286 -7.01 5.65 6.65
C HIS A 286 -8.44 6.19 6.51
N THR A 287 -8.63 7.13 5.58
CA THR A 287 -9.92 7.73 5.24
C THR A 287 -9.92 7.97 3.74
N ALA A 288 -10.86 7.37 3.03
CA ALA A 288 -10.93 7.45 1.58
C ALA A 288 -12.38 7.50 1.09
N ASP A 289 -12.55 7.97 -0.14
CA ASP A 289 -13.78 7.88 -0.91
C ASP A 289 -13.55 7.30 -2.31
N GLU A 290 -14.61 7.27 -3.13
CA GLU A 290 -14.56 6.74 -4.49
C GLU A 290 -13.62 7.53 -5.41
N SER A 291 -13.52 8.85 -5.23
CA SER A 291 -12.62 9.67 -6.05
C SER A 291 -11.15 9.29 -5.78
N ASP A 292 -10.82 8.96 -4.54
CA ASP A 292 -9.50 8.46 -4.19
C ASP A 292 -9.20 7.12 -4.85
N ALA A 293 -10.17 6.20 -4.87
CA ALA A 293 -10.01 4.89 -5.49
C ALA A 293 -9.83 4.99 -7.01
N VAL A 294 -10.56 5.89 -7.66
CA VAL A 294 -10.40 6.19 -9.08
C VAL A 294 -9.00 6.74 -9.40
N LEU A 295 -8.49 7.64 -8.55
CA LEU A 295 -7.15 8.22 -8.75
C LEU A 295 -6.04 7.22 -8.41
N ALA A 296 -6.13 6.52 -7.28
CA ALA A 296 -5.12 5.59 -6.80
C ALA A 296 -5.04 4.30 -7.64
N SER A 297 -6.11 3.89 -8.32
CA SER A 297 -6.07 2.78 -9.28
C SER A 297 -5.37 3.12 -10.60
N ARG A 298 -4.84 4.34 -10.74
CA ARG A 298 -3.97 4.77 -11.85
C ARG A 298 -2.52 4.96 -11.44
N LEU A 299 -2.13 4.56 -10.23
CA LEU A 299 -0.76 4.76 -9.74
C LEU A 299 0.28 4.12 -10.69
N GLY A 300 1.19 4.96 -11.19
CA GLY A 300 2.27 4.54 -12.09
C GLY A 300 1.85 4.31 -13.54
N MET A 301 0.66 4.78 -13.95
CA MET A 301 0.29 5.01 -15.35
C MET A 301 0.81 6.34 -15.86
#